data_AF-A0A3B5MSR5-F1
#
_entry.id   AF-A0A3B5MSR5-F1
#
_cell.length_a   1.000
_cell.length_b   1.000
_cell.length_c   1.000
_cell.angle_alpha   90.00
_cell.angle_beta   90.00
_cell.angle_gamma   90.00
#
_symmetry.space_group_name_H-M   'P 1'
#
loop_
_entity.id
_entity.type
_entity.pdbx_description
1 polymer ?
#
loop_
_entity_poly.entity_id
_entity_poly.type
_entity_poly.pdbx_seq_one_letter_code
_entity_poly.pdbx_strand_id
1 'polypeptide(L)' 'MPRGNEIPVRVRSEIVALHNAGKGYKLISKTLQIPHSTVRNIVIKWKRFNTVATLSRKRKYEERTKWEIQDEVVVE' A
#
# COMPACT_ATOMS: atom_id res chain seq x y z
N MET A 1 -2.25 -22.63 -4.16
CA MET A 1 -2.17 -21.55 -5.17
C MET A 1 -0.78 -20.92 -5.11
N PRO A 2 -0.06 -20.79 -6.23
CA PRO A 2 1.18 -20.02 -6.26
C PRO A 2 0.87 -18.56 -5.92
N ARG A 3 1.64 -17.98 -5.00
CA ARG A 3 1.54 -16.54 -4.69
C ARG A 3 2.04 -15.81 -5.93
N GLY A 4 1.17 -15.02 -6.57
CA GLY A 4 1.50 -14.29 -7.79
C GLY A 4 2.76 -13.44 -7.62
N ASN A 5 3.54 -13.32 -8.71
CA ASN A 5 4.80 -12.59 -8.74
C ASN A 5 4.67 -11.21 -8.10
N GLU A 6 5.70 -10.83 -7.34
CA GLU A 6 5.73 -9.55 -6.65
C GLU A 6 5.69 -8.40 -7.67
N ILE A 7 4.75 -7.47 -7.49
CA ILE A 7 4.63 -6.31 -8.38
C ILE A 7 5.88 -5.44 -8.24
N PRO A 8 6.55 -5.10 -9.36
CA PRO A 8 7.76 -4.29 -9.35
C PRO A 8 7.49 -2.87 -8.84
N VAL A 9 8.48 -2.26 -8.19
CA VAL A 9 8.36 -0.94 -7.55
C VAL A 9 7.89 0.14 -8.55
N ARG A 10 8.38 0.10 -9.81
CA ARG A 10 7.98 1.07 -10.85
C ARG A 10 6.47 1.15 -11.02
N VAL A 11 5.80 -0.01 -11.01
CA VAL A 11 4.35 -0.11 -11.25
C VAL A 11 3.58 0.39 -10.03
N ARG A 12 4.11 0.17 -8.83
CA ARG A 12 3.52 0.74 -7.61
C ARG A 12 3.63 2.27 -7.58
N SER A 13 4.75 2.83 -8.07
CA SER A 13 4.93 4.28 -8.17
C SER A 13 3.97 4.90 -9.17
N GLU A 14 3.76 4.22 -10.30
CA GLU A 14 2.80 4.65 -11.31
C GLU A 14 1.35 4.64 -10.78
N ILE A 15 0.97 3.62 -10.00
CA ILE A 15 -0.33 3.60 -9.31
C ILE A 15 -0.50 4.83 -8.40
N VAL A 16 0.51 5.15 -7.60
CA VAL A 16 0.45 6.30 -6.67
C VAL A 16 0.39 7.61 -7.44
N ALA A 17 1.16 7.76 -8.52
CA ALA A 17 1.11 8.95 -9.38
C ALA A 17 -0.27 9.15 -10.01
N LEU A 18 -0.88 8.09 -10.54
CA LEU A 18 -2.23 8.15 -11.10
C LEU A 18 -3.30 8.44 -10.03
N HIS A 19 -3.14 7.90 -8.82
CA HIS A 19 -4.01 8.20 -7.69
C HIS A 19 -3.89 9.66 -7.26
N ASN A 20 -2.67 10.20 -7.17
CA ASN A 20 -2.43 11.62 -6.84
C ASN A 20 -2.94 12.57 -7.93
N ALA A 21 -2.97 12.12 -9.19
CA ALA A 21 -3.62 12.81 -10.30
C ALA A 21 -5.17 12.73 -10.25
N GLY A 22 -5.76 12.15 -9.18
CA GLY A 22 -7.21 12.07 -8.99
C GLY A 22 -7.90 10.97 -9.80
N LYS A 23 -7.16 10.05 -10.43
CA LYS A 23 -7.77 8.97 -11.20
C LYS A 23 -8.39 7.91 -10.27
N GLY A 24 -9.62 7.51 -10.59
CA GLY A 24 -10.31 6.46 -9.84
C GLY A 24 -9.67 5.08 -9.99
N TYR A 25 -9.82 4.23 -8.97
CA TYR A 25 -9.18 2.91 -8.91
C TYR A 25 -9.55 1.97 -10.08
N LYS A 26 -10.78 2.06 -10.60
CA LYS A 26 -11.24 1.27 -11.75
C LYS A 26 -10.50 1.66 -13.04
N LEU A 27 -10.19 2.95 -13.20
CA LEU A 27 -9.45 3.45 -14.35
C LEU A 27 -7.99 3.00 -14.28
N ILE A 28 -7.35 3.16 -13.10
CA ILE A 28 -5.96 2.72 -12.85
C ILE A 28 -5.82 1.20 -13.10
N SER A 29 -6.77 0.41 -12.60
CA SER A 29 -6.81 -1.04 -12.79
C SER A 29 -6.84 -1.42 -14.27
N LYS A 30 -7.68 -0.76 -15.09
CA LYS A 30 -7.74 -1.00 -16.54
C LYS A 30 -6.47 -0.56 -17.26
N THR A 31 -5.93 0.61 -16.94
CA THR A 31 -4.73 1.16 -17.57
C THR A 31 -3.51 0.27 -17.34
N LEU A 32 -3.33 -0.23 -16.12
CA LEU A 32 -2.15 -1.03 -15.76
C LEU A 32 -2.39 -2.55 -15.86
N GLN A 33 -3.61 -2.98 -16.21
CA GLN A 33 -4.04 -4.38 -16.20
C GLN A 33 -3.80 -5.09 -14.86
N ILE A 34 -3.95 -4.36 -13.75
CA ILE A 34 -3.75 -4.87 -12.39
C ILE A 34 -5.11 -5.08 -11.74
N PRO A 35 -5.31 -6.16 -10.96
CA PRO A 35 -6.53 -6.34 -10.19
C PRO A 35 -6.85 -5.13 -9.31
N HIS A 36 -8.11 -4.72 -9.33
CA HIS A 36 -8.60 -3.58 -8.55
C HIS A 36 -8.26 -3.68 -7.05
N SER A 37 -8.33 -4.89 -6.48
CA SER A 37 -7.94 -5.17 -5.08
C SER A 37 -6.48 -4.84 -4.79
N THR A 38 -5.60 -5.11 -5.75
CA THR A 38 -4.16 -4.84 -5.62
C THR A 38 -3.87 -3.35 -5.69
N VAL A 39 -4.52 -2.62 -6.60
CA VAL A 39 -4.45 -1.15 -6.67
C VAL A 39 -4.84 -0.54 -5.32
N ARG A 40 -5.99 -0.96 -4.77
CA ARG A 40 -6.46 -0.53 -3.46
C ARG A 40 -5.44 -0.82 -2.35
N ASN A 41 -4.91 -2.05 -2.29
CA ASN A 41 -3.93 -2.44 -1.28
C ASN A 41 -2.63 -1.63 -1.35
N ILE A 42 -2.17 -1.28 -2.55
CA ILE A 42 -0.99 -0.44 -2.75
C ILE A 42 -1.25 0.97 -2.24
N VAL A 43 -2.40 1.57 -2.59
CA VAL A 43 -2.75 2.92 -2.14
C VAL A 43 -2.94 2.98 -0.62
N ILE A 44 -3.59 1.99 -0.01
CA ILE A 44 -3.74 1.92 1.46
C ILE A 44 -2.36 1.84 2.14
N LYS A 45 -1.46 0.98 1.64
CA LYS A 45 -0.10 0.88 2.19
C LYS A 45 0.68 2.17 1.99
N TRP A 46 0.56 2.81 0.83
CA TRP A 46 1.20 4.09 0.59
C TRP A 46 0.67 5.17 1.53
N LYS A 47 -0.65 5.29 1.72
CA LYS A 47 -1.21 6.23 2.72
C LYS A 47 -0.72 5.96 4.14
N ARG A 48 -0.53 4.68 4.50
CA ARG A 48 -0.09 4.28 5.85
C ARG A 48 1.40 4.51 6.09
N PHE A 49 2.25 4.24 5.11
CA PHE A 49 3.71 4.21 5.29
C PHE A 49 4.45 5.30 4.51
N ASN A 50 3.72 6.08 3.72
CA ASN A 50 4.23 7.05 2.74
C ASN A 50 5.37 6.50 1.85
N THR A 51 5.36 5.19 1.59
CA THR A 51 6.38 4.52 0.79
C THR A 51 5.77 3.59 -0.25
N VAL A 52 6.49 3.47 -1.36
CA VAL A 52 6.13 2.67 -2.52
C VAL A 52 6.99 1.39 -2.61
N ALA A 53 8.13 1.38 -1.92
CA ALA A 53 9.03 0.24 -1.85
C ALA A 53 8.45 -0.89 -0.99
N THR A 54 8.84 -2.13 -1.26
CA THR A 54 8.54 -3.24 -0.36
C THR A 54 9.26 -3.02 0.95
N LEU A 55 8.51 -2.75 2.02
CA LEU A 55 9.06 -2.70 3.36
C LEU A 55 9.60 -4.08 3.77
N SER A 56 10.78 -4.10 4.36
CA SER A 56 11.30 -5.28 5.05
C SER A 56 10.30 -5.74 6.12
N ARG A 57 10.22 -7.06 6.35
CA ARG A 57 9.32 -7.65 7.36
C ARG A 57 9.48 -7.00 8.74
N LYS A 58 10.70 -6.65 9.13
CA LYS A 58 11.02 -6.04 10.44
C LYS A 58 10.33 -4.68 10.62
N ARG A 59 10.49 -3.77 9.64
CA ARG A 59 9.80 -2.47 9.64
C ARG A 59 8.28 -2.60 9.63
N LYS A 60 7.75 -3.62 8.93
CA LYS A 60 6.31 -3.88 8.91
C LYS A 60 5.76 -4.33 10.27
N TYR A 61 6.59 -4.94 11.12
CA TYR A 61 6.23 -5.37 12.46
C TYR A 61 6.33 -4.20 13.46
N GLU A 62 7.43 -3.46 13.45
CA GLU A 62 7.67 -2.29 14.31
C GLU A 62 6.59 -1.20 14.14
N GLU A 63 6.14 -0.94 12.92
CA GLU A 63 5.08 0.04 12.66
C GLU A 63 3.66 -0.52 12.91
N ARG A 64 3.51 -1.84 13.14
CA ARG A 64 2.23 -2.41 13.58
C ARG A 64 2.06 -2.22 15.09
N THR A 65 3.11 -2.48 15.85
CA THR A 65 3.12 -2.36 17.31
C THR A 65 3.09 -0.91 17.79
N LYS A 66 3.61 0.07 17.02
CA LYS A 66 3.57 1.49 17.40
C LYS A 66 2.16 2.05 17.62
N TRP A 67 1.16 1.55 16.88
CA TRP A 67 -0.25 1.94 17.04
C TRP A 67 -0.95 1.16 18.16
N GLU A 68 -0.48 -0.05 18.49
CA GLU A 68 -0.98 -0.84 19.63
C GLU A 68 -0.62 -0.15 20.95
N ILE A 69 0.56 0.48 21.01
CA ILE A 69 1.02 1.27 22.16
C ILE A 69 0.28 2.62 22.28
N GLN A 70 -0.21 3.21 21.18
CA GLN A 70 -0.95 4.48 21.24
C GLN A 70 -2.43 4.31 21.62
N ASP A 71 -3.01 3.13 21.42
CA ASP A 71 -4.39 2.82 21.85
C ASP A 71 -4.46 2.57 23.37
N GLU A 72 -3.37 2.05 23.97
CA GLU A 72 -3.26 1.74 25.41
C GLU A 72 -3.01 2.98 26.29
N VAL A 73 -2.46 4.06 25.73
CA VAL A 73 -2.09 5.30 26.46
C VAL A 73 -3.22 6.35 26.50
N VAL A 74 -4.36 6.12 25.83
CA VAL A 74 -5.53 7.03 25.86
C VAL A 74 -6.49 6.71 27.02
N VAL A 75 -6.09 5.81 27.93
CA VAL A 75 -6.86 5.41 29.12
C VAL A 75 -6.09 5.78 30.41
N GLU A 76 -5.62 7.02 30.52
CA GLU A 76 -5.24 7.65 31.79
C GLU A 76 -5.64 9.13 31.81
#